data_AF-A0A839IRN1-F1
#
_entry.id   AF-A0A839IRN1-F1
#
_cell.length_a   1.000
_cell.length_b   1.000
_cell.length_c   1.000
_cell.angle_alpha   90.00
_cell.angle_beta   90.00
_cell.angle_gamma   90.00
#
_symmetry.space_group_name_H-M   'P 1'
#
loop_
_entity.id
_entity.type
_entity.pdbx_description
1 polymer ?
#
loop_
_entity_poly.entity_id
_entity_poly.type
_entity_poly.pdbx_seq_one_letter_code
_entity_poly.pdbx_strand_id
1 'polypeptide(L)' 'MKCPSCLSADLISATRDLPYRYRNEETLITNITGDFCPICGEVVLSQAESERISHIMLKTNQRIALSSSDK' A
#
# COMPACT_ATOMS: atom_id res chain seq x y z
N MET A 1 1.92 -11.94 14.45
CA MET A 1 2.02 -13.28 13.80
C MET A 1 3.29 -13.33 12.94
N LYS A 2 3.77 -14.52 12.56
CA LYS A 2 4.86 -14.63 11.57
C LYS A 2 4.41 -14.05 10.22
N CYS A 3 5.32 -13.39 9.53
CA CYS A 3 5.08 -12.83 8.21
C CYS A 3 4.65 -13.94 7.23
N PRO A 4 3.49 -13.84 6.57
CA PRO A 4 3.00 -14.88 5.66
C PRO A 4 3.81 -14.98 4.36
N SER A 5 4.57 -13.94 4.02
CA SER A 5 5.34 -13.84 2.78
C SER A 5 6.72 -14.49 2.92
N CYS A 6 7.50 -14.13 3.95
CA CYS A 6 8.87 -14.63 4.12
C CYS A 6 9.07 -15.63 5.27
N LEU A 7 8.07 -15.80 6.15
CA LEU A 7 8.11 -16.68 7.32
C LEU A 7 9.26 -16.44 8.32
N SER A 8 10.07 -15.40 8.10
CA SER A 8 11.38 -15.21 8.77
C SER A 8 11.33 -14.23 9.94
N ALA A 9 10.27 -13.43 10.06
CA ALA A 9 10.12 -12.43 11.10
C ALA A 9 8.68 -12.35 11.61
N ASP A 10 8.52 -11.90 12.84
CA ASP A 10 7.22 -11.49 13.35
C ASP A 10 6.85 -10.12 12.81
N LEU A 11 5.57 -9.93 12.48
CA LEU A 11 5.05 -8.65 12.03
C LEU A 11 4.97 -7.66 13.20
N ILE A 12 5.22 -6.39 12.90
CA ILE A 12 5.22 -5.27 13.84
C ILE A 12 4.11 -4.30 13.45
N SER A 13 3.19 -4.04 14.37
CA SER A 13 2.13 -3.06 14.17
C SER A 13 2.71 -1.65 14.06
N ALA A 14 2.37 -0.93 13.00
CA ALA A 14 2.82 0.43 12.76
C ALA A 14 1.83 1.20 11.88
N THR A 15 2.05 2.52 11.80
CA THR A 15 1.43 3.40 10.80
C THR A 15 2.53 4.02 9.97
N ARG A 16 2.46 3.88 8.65
CA ARG A 16 3.51 4.33 7.72
C ARG A 16 2.90 4.85 6.42
N ASP A 17 3.68 5.65 5.71
CA ASP A 17 3.36 6.01 4.33
C ASP A 17 4.00 5.00 3.38
N LEU A 18 3.27 4.57 2.35
CA LEU A 18 3.80 3.63 1.35
C LEU A 18 3.70 4.20 -0.07
N PRO A 19 4.77 4.03 -0.89
CA PRO A 19 4.72 4.41 -2.29
C PRO A 19 3.77 3.47 -3.06
N TYR A 20 2.96 4.06 -3.93
CA TYR A 20 2.09 3.38 -4.87
C TYR A 20 2.44 3.82 -6.29
N ARG A 21 2.83 2.87 -7.14
CA ARG A 21 3.18 3.13 -8.53
C ARG A 21 2.10 2.62 -9.48
N TYR A 22 1.68 3.46 -10.42
CA TYR A 22 0.76 3.10 -11.48
C TYR A 22 1.12 3.88 -12.76
N ARG A 23 1.25 3.17 -13.90
CA ARG A 23 1.57 3.75 -15.22
C ARG A 23 2.73 4.77 -15.21
N ASN A 24 3.92 4.34 -14.76
CA ASN A 24 5.13 5.17 -14.62
C ASN A 24 4.99 6.39 -13.68
N GLU A 25 3.84 6.62 -13.07
CA GLU A 25 3.66 7.61 -12.01
C GLU A 25 3.76 6.95 -10.64
N GLU A 26 4.27 7.69 -9.66
CA GLU A 26 4.35 7.31 -8.25
C GLU A 26 3.56 8.31 -7.40
N THR A 27 2.75 7.79 -6.49
CA THR A 27 2.08 8.57 -5.45
C THR A 27 2.44 7.99 -4.09
N LEU A 28 2.34 8.80 -3.04
CA LEU A 28 2.43 8.31 -1.67
C LEU A 28 1.03 8.09 -1.11
N ILE A 29 0.74 6.90 -0.59
CA ILE A 29 -0.48 6.66 0.20
C ILE A 29 -0.09 6.81 1.67
N THR A 30 -0.63 7.85 2.30
CA THR A 30 -0.25 8.22 3.67
C THR A 30 -1.08 7.50 4.72
N ASN A 31 -0.52 7.38 5.93
CA ASN A 31 -1.19 6.88 7.13
C ASN A 31 -1.78 5.47 6.96
N ILE A 32 -1.01 4.52 6.44
CA ILE A 32 -1.40 3.12 6.33
C ILE A 32 -1.11 2.43 7.66
N THR A 33 -2.17 1.96 8.33
CA THR A 33 -2.03 1.19 9.58
C THR A 33 -2.12 -0.30 9.29
N GLY A 34 -1.15 -1.05 9.78
CA GLY A 34 -1.09 -2.49 9.57
C GLY A 34 0.08 -3.15 10.29
N ASP A 35 0.26 -4.43 10.02
CA ASP A 35 1.31 -5.26 10.57
C ASP A 35 2.42 -5.45 9.53
N PHE A 36 3.57 -4.81 9.76
CA PHE A 36 4.67 -4.71 8.82
C PHE A 36 5.77 -5.75 9.11
N CYS A 37 6.25 -6.41 8.05
CA CYS A 37 7.42 -7.25 8.13
C CYS A 37 8.70 -6.40 8.03
N PRO A 38 9.61 -6.45 9.02
CA PRO A 38 10.84 -5.66 8.98
C PRO A 38 11.89 -6.19 7.98
N ILE A 39 11.70 -7.41 7.45
CA ILE A 39 12.66 -8.08 6.57
C ILE A 39 12.32 -7.89 5.09
N CYS A 40 11.08 -8.21 4.68
CA CYS A 40 10.69 -8.17 3.27
C CYS A 40 9.75 -7.02 2.91
N GLY A 41 9.26 -6.25 3.89
CA GLY A 41 8.34 -5.14 3.64
C GLY A 41 6.87 -5.54 3.41
N GLU A 42 6.50 -6.81 3.59
CA GLU A 42 5.10 -7.26 3.58
C GLU A 42 4.25 -6.48 4.60
N VAL A 43 2.99 -6.22 4.26
CA VAL A 43 2.06 -5.50 5.13
C VAL A 43 0.74 -6.24 5.19
N VAL A 44 0.37 -6.70 6.37
CA VAL A 44 -0.95 -7.30 6.61
C VAL A 44 -1.89 -6.22 7.14
N LEU A 45 -3.00 -6.02 6.43
CA LEU A 45 -3.97 -4.98 6.73
C LEU A 45 -5.25 -5.56 7.33
N SER A 46 -5.94 -4.77 8.15
CA SER A 46 -7.32 -5.07 8.50
C SER A 46 -8.22 -4.92 7.28
N GLN A 47 -9.42 -5.50 7.34
CA GLN A 47 -10.41 -5.33 6.27
C GLN A 47 -10.73 -3.85 6.00
N ALA A 48 -10.96 -3.06 7.06
CA ALA A 48 -11.27 -1.64 6.93
C ALA A 48 -10.13 -0.83 6.30
N GLU A 49 -8.87 -1.10 6.68
CA GLU A 49 -7.72 -0.42 6.07
C GLU A 49 -7.51 -0.85 4.61
N SER A 50 -7.74 -2.13 4.30
CA SER A 50 -7.69 -2.65 2.93
C SER A 50 -8.73 -1.97 2.03
N GLU A 51 -9.97 -1.82 2.50
CA GLU A 51 -11.04 -1.12 1.79
C GLU A 51 -10.66 0.35 1.55
N ARG A 52 -10.20 1.05 2.60
CA ARG A 52 -9.78 2.45 2.51
C ARG A 52 -8.66 2.66 1.48
N ILE A 53 -7.61 1.84 1.53
CA ILE A 53 -6.47 1.92 0.61
C ILE A 53 -6.89 1.59 -0.81
N SER A 54 -7.75 0.57 -1.00
CA SER A 54 -8.28 0.20 -2.32
C SER A 54 -9.07 1.36 -2.95
N HIS A 55 -9.88 2.08 -2.17
CA HIS A 55 -10.58 3.27 -2.65
C HIS A 55 -9.62 4.40 -3.06
N ILE A 56 -8.54 4.61 -2.31
CA ILE A 56 -7.50 5.60 -2.64
C ILE A 56 -6.77 5.21 -3.93
N MET A 57 -6.38 3.94 -4.06
CA MET A 57 -5.74 3.40 -5.26
C MET A 57 -6.63 3.57 -6.49
N LEU A 58 -7.92 3.23 -6.40
CA LEU A 58 -8.86 3.38 -7.51
C LEU A 58 -8.99 4.83 -7.96
N LYS A 59 -9.18 5.77 -7.02
CA LYS A 59 -9.24 7.21 -7.34
C LYS A 59 -7.93 7.72 -7.95
N THR A 60 -6.79 7.25 -7.44
CA THR A 60 -5.48 7.61 -7.97
C THR A 60 -5.31 7.10 -9.39
N ASN A 61 -5.68 5.85 -9.68
CA ASN A 61 -5.59 5.25 -11.01
C ASN A 61 -6.47 6.00 -12.02
N GLN A 62 -7.68 6.40 -11.63
CA GLN A 62 -8.56 7.22 -12.45
C GLN A 62 -7.93 8.57 -12.76
N ARG A 63 -7.37 9.26 -11.75
CA ARG A 63 -6.66 10.53 -11.92
C ARG A 63 -5.47 10.39 -12.88
N ILE A 64 -4.63 9.38 -12.68
CA ILE A 64 -3.43 9.13 -13.51
C ILE A 64 -3.84 8.78 -14.94
N ALA A 65 -4.86 7.93 -15.12
CA ALA A 65 -5.33 7.57 -16.46
C ALA A 65 -5.79 8.80 -17.25
N LEU A 66 -6.53 9.70 -16.60
CA LEU A 66 -6.96 10.97 -17.18
C LEU A 66 -5.79 11.92 -17.48
N SER A 67 -4.80 12.07 -16.59
CA SER A 67 -3.62 12.92 -16.85
C SER A 67 -2.64 12.35 -17.88
N SER A 68 -2.60 11.02 -18.03
CA SER A 68 -1.73 10.33 -18.98
C SER A 68 -2.26 10.31 -20.41
N SER A 69 -3.51 10.75 -20.63
CA SER A 69 -4.16 10.73 -21.96
C SER A 69 -3.79 11.94 -22.84
N ASP A 70 -2.92 12.83 -22.35
CA ASP A 70 -2.46 14.05 -23.04
C ASP A 70 -1.02 13.95 -23.59
N LYS A 71 -0.49 12.73 -23.82
CA LYS A 71 0.85 12.53 -24.40
C LYS A 71 0.85 11.68 -25.66
#